data_AF-A0A2G3Q1J2-F1
#
_entry.id   AF-A0A2G3Q1J2-F1
#
_cell.length_a   1.000
_cell.length_b   1.000
_cell.length_c   1.000
_cell.angle_alpha   90.00
_cell.angle_beta   90.00
_cell.angle_gamma   90.00
#
_symmetry.space_group_name_H-M   'P 1'
#
loop_
_entity.id
_entity.type
_entity.pdbx_description
1 polymer ?
#
loop_
_entity_poly.entity_id
_entity_poly.type
_entity_poly.pdbx_seq_one_letter_code
_entity_poly.pdbx_strand_id
1 'polypeptide(L)' 'MAYQNDLGCLVNQKAVVHTGRCCYCVIITQVCPCYIRAIEMGSGNIRYFNFDRIDYIEEVLPC' A
#
# COMPACT_ATOMS: atom_id res chain seq x y z
N MET A 1 -1.12 3.52 -17.78
CA MET A 1 -2.34 3.78 -17.00
C MET A 1 -3.14 2.50 -16.66
N ALA A 2 -2.53 1.31 -16.68
CA ALA A 2 -3.20 0.07 -16.24
C ALA A 2 -3.06 -0.14 -14.71
N TYR A 3 -1.86 0.09 -14.15
CA TYR A 3 -1.54 -0.14 -12.74
C TYR A 3 -2.44 0.55 -11.69
N GLN A 4 -3.01 1.71 -12.00
CA GLN A 4 -3.88 2.43 -11.05
C GLN A 4 -5.23 1.74 -10.84
N ASN A 5 -5.77 1.06 -11.86
CA ASN A 5 -7.02 0.34 -11.73
C ASN A 5 -6.85 -0.93 -10.91
N ASP A 6 -5.76 -1.67 -11.13
CA ASP A 6 -5.49 -2.92 -10.43
C ASP A 6 -5.20 -2.67 -8.93
N LEU A 7 -4.46 -1.60 -8.61
CA LEU A 7 -4.19 -1.21 -7.22
C LEU A 7 -5.41 -0.63 -6.50
N GLY A 8 -6.38 -0.08 -7.24
CA GLY A 8 -7.61 0.45 -6.67
C GLY A 8 -8.41 -0.61 -5.90
N CYS A 9 -8.32 -1.88 -6.30
CA CYS A 9 -8.95 -3.00 -5.61
C CYS A 9 -8.40 -3.24 -4.20
N LEU A 10 -7.21 -2.73 -3.89
CA LEU A 10 -6.60 -2.86 -2.57
C LEU A 10 -7.06 -1.78 -1.57
N VAL A 11 -7.87 -0.79 -1.99
CA VAL A 11 -8.42 0.19 -1.05
C VAL A 11 -9.29 -0.50 -0.01
N ASN A 12 -9.08 -0.16 1.26
CA ASN A 12 -9.62 -0.79 2.46
C ASN A 12 -9.18 -2.25 2.69
N GLN A 13 -8.19 -2.74 1.93
CA GLN A 13 -7.58 -4.05 2.15
C GLN A 13 -6.28 -3.93 2.93
N LYS A 14 -5.94 -5.01 3.64
CA LYS A 14 -4.65 -5.19 4.27
C LYS A 14 -3.63 -5.60 3.20
N ALA A 15 -2.50 -4.91 3.16
CA ALA A 15 -1.40 -5.20 2.25
C ALA A 15 -0.05 -5.04 2.96
N VAL A 16 0.99 -5.65 2.39
CA VAL A 16 2.38 -5.38 2.77
C VAL A 16 3.04 -4.59 1.66
N VAL A 17 3.53 -3.40 1.99
CA VAL A 17 4.29 -2.55 1.06
C VAL A 17 5.79 -2.77 1.29
N HIS A 18 6.50 -3.18 0.24
CA HIS A 18 7.95 -3.37 0.27
C HIS A 18 8.65 -2.17 -0.37
N THR A 19 9.58 -1.56 0.36
CA THR A 19 10.39 -0.42 -0.11
C THR A 19 11.83 -0.53 0.40
N GLY A 20 12.76 -0.78 -0.53
CA GLY A 20 14.16 -1.07 -0.25
C GLY A 20 14.32 -2.32 0.64
N ARG A 21 14.71 -2.10 1.89
CA ARG A 21 14.89 -3.17 2.89
C ARG A 21 13.81 -3.17 3.97
N CYS A 22 12.80 -2.33 3.81
CA CYS A 22 11.71 -2.17 4.76
C CYS A 22 10.44 -2.83 4.23
N CYS A 23 9.65 -3.40 5.14
CA CYS A 23 8.31 -3.89 4.88
C CYS A 23 7.33 -3.22 5.83
N TYR A 24 6.17 -2.82 5.32
CA TYR A 24 5.14 -2.12 6.08
C TYR A 24 3.80 -2.82 5.93
N CYS A 25 3.28 -3.36 7.02
CA CYS A 25 1.93 -3.91 7.08
C CYS A 25 0.93 -2.75 7.25
N VAL A 26 0.08 -2.54 6.25
CA VAL A 26 -0.79 -1.36 6.19
C VAL A 26 -2.19 -1.69 5.70
N ILE A 27 -3.16 -0.83 6.02
CA ILE A 27 -4.44 -0.76 5.32
C ILE A 27 -4.36 0.36 4.29
N ILE A 28 -4.51 0.04 3.01
CA ILE A 28 -4.49 1.06 1.96
C ILE A 28 -5.80 1.85 2.05
N THR A 29 -5.70 3.18 2.16
CA THR A 29 -6.88 4.06 2.28
C THR A 29 -7.19 4.81 1.00
N GLN A 30 -6.18 5.06 0.17
CA GLN A 30 -6.32 5.77 -1.09
C GLN A 30 -5.17 5.45 -2.03
N VAL A 31 -5.50 5.23 -3.29
CA VAL A 31 -4.53 5.12 -4.39
C VAL A 31 -4.63 6.40 -5.21
N CYS A 32 -3.55 7.17 -5.24
CA CYS A 32 -3.44 8.41 -6.00
C CYS A 32 -2.55 8.19 -7.22
N PRO A 33 -2.45 9.16 -8.16
CA PRO A 33 -1.74 8.93 -9.40
C PRO A 33 -0.25 8.57 -9.26
N CYS A 34 0.42 9.04 -8.21
CA CYS A 34 1.85 8.85 -7.99
C CYS A 34 2.21 8.27 -6.60
N TYR A 35 1.22 8.06 -5.73
CA TYR A 35 1.46 7.57 -4.38
C TYR A 35 0.26 6.80 -3.82
N ILE A 36 0.49 6.05 -2.75
CA ILE A 36 -0.52 5.40 -1.93
C ILE A 36 -0.54 6.06 -0.55
N ARG A 37 -1.73 6.32 -0.03
CA ARG A 37 -1.95 6.68 1.37
C ARG A 37 -2.46 5.45 2.12
N ALA A 38 -1.79 5.09 3.21
CA ALA A 38 -2.17 3.92 3.99
C ALA A 38 -2.02 4.17 5.50
N ILE A 39 -2.67 3.33 6.30
CA ILE A 39 -2.57 3.35 7.77
C ILE A 39 -1.69 2.18 8.19
N GLU A 40 -0.63 2.47 8.93
CA GLU A 40 0.25 1.44 9.49
C GLU A 40 -0.46 0.64 10.58
N MET A 41 -0.45 -0.68 10.41
CA MET A 41 -1.03 -1.61 11.37
C MET A 41 -0.21 -1.60 12.66
N GLY A 42 -0.89 -1.48 13.81
CA GLY A 42 -0.28 -1.45 15.13
C GLY A 42 -0.06 -0.03 15.68
N SER A 43 0.42 0.90 14.86
CA SER A 43 0.61 2.30 15.27
C SER A 43 -0.58 3.21 14.95
N GLY A 44 -1.36 2.89 13.92
CA GLY A 44 -2.43 3.74 13.41
C GLY A 44 -1.92 4.97 12.65
N ASN A 45 -0.61 5.11 12.45
CA ASN A 45 -0.02 6.24 11.77
C ASN A 45 -0.35 6.23 10.27
N ILE A 46 -0.68 7.40 9.74
CA ILE A 46 -0.85 7.56 8.29
C ILE A 46 0.53 7.65 7.64
N ARG A 47 0.76 6.84 6.62
CA ARG A 47 1.96 6.84 5.78
C ARG A 47 1.61 7.09 4.32
N TYR A 48 2.55 7.71 3.62
CA TYR A 48 2.49 7.96 2.19
C TYR A 48 3.63 7.20 1.52
N PHE A 49 3.32 6.44 0.49
CA PHE A 49 4.28 5.63 -0.27
C PHE A 49 4.27 6.09 -1.72
N ASN A 50 5.36 6.69 -2.18
CA ASN A 50 5.50 7.09 -3.58
C ASN A 50 5.81 5.86 -4.44
N PHE A 51 5.18 5.74 -5.60
CA PHE A 51 5.36 4.56 -6.47
C PHE A 51 6.79 4.36 -6.96
N ASP A 52 7.57 5.44 -7.10
CA ASP A 52 8.98 5.39 -7.50
C ASP A 52 9.89 4.72 -6.46
N ARG A 53 9.40 4.53 -5.23
CA ARG A 53 10.15 3.91 -4.11
C ARG A 53 9.58 2.57 -3.68
N ILE A 54 8.45 2.15 -4.24
CA ILE A 54 7.83 0.86 -3.92
C ILE A 54 8.43 -0.18 -4.85
N ASP A 55 8.98 -1.25 -4.29
CA ASP A 55 9.49 -2.37 -5.08
C ASP A 55 8.34 -3.27 -5.55
N TYR A 56 7.45 -3.64 -4.63
CA TYR A 56 6.18 -4.33 -4.91
C TYR A 56 5.23 -4.26 -3.71
N ILE A 57 3.98 -4.69 -3.92
CA ILE A 57 2.91 -4.75 -2.92
C ILE A 57 2.37 -6.18 -2.87
N GLU A 58 2.32 -6.76 -1.67
CA GLU A 58 1.76 -8.08 -1.41
C GLU A 58 0.34 -7.93 -0.84
N GLU A 59 -0.63 -8.62 -1.46
CA GLU A 59 -1.99 -8.74 -0.95
C GLU A 59 -2.02 -9.76 0.19
N VAL A 60 -2.60 -9.37 1.34
CA VAL A 60 -2.76 -10.29 2.48
C VAL A 60 -4.19 -10.80 2.51
N LEU A 61 -4.41 -11.98 1.97
CA LEU A 61 -5.71 -12.65 2.04
C LEU A 61 -6.05 -13.00 3.50
N PRO A 62 -7.31 -12.82 3.94
CA PRO A 62 -7.75 -13.31 5.25
C PRO A 62 -7.64 -14.85 5.28
N CYS A 63 -7.06 -15.37 6.36
CA CYS A 63 -7.03 -16.80 6.67
C CYS A 63 -8.43 -17.34 7.00
#